data_AF-A0A084A6S0-F1
#
_entry.id   AF-A0A084A6S0-F1
#
_cell.length_a   1.000
_cell.length_b   1.000
_cell.length_c   1.000
_cell.angle_alpha   90.00
_cell.angle_beta   90.00
_cell.angle_gamma   90.00
#
_symmetry.space_group_name_H-M   'P 1'
#
loop_
_entity.id
_entity.type
_entity.pdbx_description
1 polymer ?
#
loop_
_entity_poly.entity_id
_entity_poly.type
_entity_poly.pdbx_seq_one_letter_code
_entity_poly.pdbx_strand_id
1 'polypeptide(L)'
;MAFDFQVSARVNKPVTDVYQAVVKPARLSAYFTTLGGASAPLVAGSTVIWWGNTPVEVIELVENKRIVLRWDAEVPTGNTPYKTLIEMSFIPLDDGGTLVNIAETGWESDQASQKASYINCEGWTQMLCSMKAWLEYGINLRAGYYQSEMLGEPASVANHPSLLNKEKF
;
A
#
# COMPACT_ATOMS: atom_id res chain seq x y z
N MET A 1 -14.12 -7.65 16.35
CA MET A 1 -13.72 -6.69 15.32
C MET A 1 -14.04 -7.32 13.99
N ALA A 2 -14.78 -6.63 13.13
CA ALA A 2 -15.15 -7.21 11.84
C ALA A 2 -14.15 -6.71 10.78
N PHE A 3 -13.41 -7.65 10.22
CA PHE A 3 -12.57 -7.50 9.02
C PHE A 3 -11.23 -6.77 9.15
N ASP A 4 -10.81 -6.42 10.36
CA ASP A 4 -9.40 -6.08 10.64
C ASP A 4 -8.49 -7.25 10.18
N PHE A 5 -7.35 -6.92 9.58
CA PHE A 5 -6.41 -7.92 9.08
C PHE A 5 -4.96 -7.51 9.35
N GLN A 6 -4.07 -8.51 9.29
CA GLN A 6 -2.63 -8.31 9.32
C GLN A 6 -1.97 -9.19 8.27
N VAL A 7 -1.04 -8.61 7.52
CA VAL A 7 -0.17 -9.31 6.59
C VAL A 7 1.29 -9.05 6.95
N SER A 8 2.17 -10.00 6.63
CA SER A 8 3.56 -9.96 7.07
C SER A 8 4.49 -10.50 5.99
N ALA A 9 5.69 -9.92 5.89
CA ALA A 9 6.75 -10.45 5.05
C ALA A 9 8.13 -10.26 5.67
N ARG A 10 9.00 -11.24 5.43
CA ARG A 10 10.42 -11.13 5.74
C ARG A 10 11.19 -10.58 4.54
N VAL A 11 11.96 -9.52 4.77
CA VAL A 11 12.87 -8.91 3.80
C VAL A 11 14.31 -9.09 4.27
N ASN A 12 15.17 -9.64 3.41
CA ASN A 12 16.57 -9.90 3.68
C ASN A 12 17.43 -8.63 3.49
N LYS A 13 17.04 -7.55 4.17
CA LYS A 13 17.74 -6.27 4.23
C LYS A 13 17.69 -5.68 5.64
N PRO A 14 18.65 -4.83 6.02
CA PRO A 14 18.65 -4.14 7.30
C PRO A 14 17.38 -3.28 7.49
N VAL A 15 16.91 -3.17 8.73
CA VAL A 15 15.68 -2.44 9.08
C VAL A 15 15.66 -1.00 8.58
N THR A 16 16.81 -0.33 8.58
CA THR A 16 16.94 1.03 8.06
C THR A 16 16.64 1.11 6.58
N ASP A 17 17.11 0.16 5.76
CA ASP A 17 16.82 0.16 4.33
C ASP A 17 15.34 -0.09 4.04
N VAL A 18 14.74 -1.02 4.78
CA VAL A 18 13.33 -1.41 4.66
C VAL A 18 12.41 -0.26 5.09
N TYR A 19 12.68 0.36 6.23
CA TYR A 19 11.93 1.53 6.70
C TYR A 19 12.03 2.70 5.72
N GLN A 20 13.24 3.00 5.24
CA GLN A 20 13.46 4.08 4.25
C GLN A 20 12.83 3.78 2.89
N ALA A 21 12.56 2.51 2.56
CA ALA A 21 11.83 2.14 1.35
C ALA A 21 10.35 2.55 1.40
N VAL A 22 9.79 2.77 2.59
CA VAL A 22 8.42 3.27 2.77
C VAL A 22 8.40 4.80 2.89
N VAL A 23 9.34 5.37 3.64
CA VAL A 23 9.34 6.82 3.96
C VAL A 23 9.75 7.71 2.78
N LYS A 24 10.69 7.25 1.94
CA LYS A 24 11.23 8.07 0.84
C LYS A 24 10.35 7.96 -0.41
N PRO A 25 9.86 9.07 -0.99
CA PRO A 25 8.90 9.04 -2.10
C PRO A 25 9.42 8.30 -3.32
N ALA A 26 10.66 8.57 -3.71
CA ALA A 26 11.29 7.93 -4.86
C ALA A 26 11.46 6.42 -4.67
N ARG A 27 11.67 5.95 -3.42
CA ARG A 27 11.78 4.51 -3.13
C ARG A 27 10.41 3.85 -3.12
N LEU A 28 9.44 4.45 -2.44
CA LEU A 28 8.07 3.94 -2.39
C LEU A 28 7.44 3.85 -3.80
N SER A 29 7.69 4.86 -4.63
CA SER A 29 7.19 4.90 -6.01
C SER A 29 7.89 3.89 -6.93
N ALA A 30 9.05 3.35 -6.53
CA ALA A 30 9.76 2.37 -7.33
C ALA A 30 9.10 0.97 -7.30
N TYR A 31 8.23 0.69 -6.33
CA TYR A 31 7.60 -0.62 -6.20
C TYR A 31 6.10 -0.59 -5.81
N PHE A 32 5.53 0.56 -5.44
CA PHE A 32 4.15 0.62 -4.95
C PHE A 32 3.30 1.75 -5.57
N THR A 33 3.68 3.02 -5.37
CA THR A 33 2.91 4.18 -5.83
C THR A 33 3.23 4.53 -7.29
N THR A 34 2.88 3.65 -8.22
CA THR A 34 3.28 3.71 -9.65
C THR A 34 2.67 4.88 -10.42
N LEU A 35 1.35 5.05 -10.38
CA LEU A 35 0.66 6.14 -11.07
C LEU A 35 0.91 7.48 -10.37
N GLY A 36 1.69 8.41 -10.92
CA GLY A 36 1.87 9.73 -10.29
C GLY A 36 2.71 9.79 -9.00
N GLY A 37 3.19 8.66 -8.49
CA GLY A 37 4.13 8.63 -7.36
C GLY A 37 3.52 8.89 -5.98
N ALA A 38 4.41 9.08 -5.01
CA ALA A 38 4.11 9.74 -3.74
C ALA A 38 4.59 11.20 -3.80
N SER A 39 3.72 12.14 -3.42
CA SER A 39 3.97 13.57 -3.64
C SER A 39 5.06 14.18 -2.74
N ALA A 40 5.31 13.60 -1.57
CA ALA A 40 6.24 14.13 -0.57
C ALA A 40 6.70 13.02 0.40
N PRO A 41 7.83 13.20 1.11
CA PRO A 41 8.26 12.26 2.15
C PRO A 41 7.23 12.15 3.28
N LEU A 42 7.15 10.98 3.91
CA LEU A 42 6.29 10.81 5.09
C LEU A 42 6.85 11.61 6.27
N VAL A 43 6.03 12.50 6.82
CA VAL A 43 6.35 13.35 7.98
C VAL A 43 5.14 13.32 8.92
N ALA A 44 5.36 13.04 10.21
CA ALA A 44 4.26 12.96 11.18
C ALA A 44 3.46 14.28 11.22
N GLY A 45 2.13 14.16 11.25
CA GLY A 45 1.19 15.27 11.21
C GLY A 45 0.93 15.85 9.81
N SER A 46 1.52 15.30 8.74
CA SER A 46 1.29 15.76 7.37
C SER A 46 0.26 14.89 6.62
N THR A 47 -0.16 15.36 5.45
CA THR A 47 -0.90 14.57 4.48
C THR A 47 -0.10 14.50 3.18
N VAL A 48 0.10 13.29 2.67
CA VAL A 48 0.83 13.03 1.42
C VAL A 48 -0.15 12.46 0.41
N ILE A 49 -0.01 12.81 -0.87
CA ILE A 49 -0.84 12.26 -1.94
C ILE A 49 -0.12 11.07 -2.56
N TRP A 50 -0.78 9.92 -2.57
CA TRP A 50 -0.36 8.72 -3.29
C TRP A 50 -1.22 8.53 -4.54
N TRP A 51 -0.66 7.88 -5.53
CA TRP A 51 -1.28 7.63 -6.83
C TRP A 51 -1.84 8.87 -7.57
N GLY A 52 -1.34 10.06 -7.21
CA GLY A 52 -1.80 11.35 -7.74
C GLY A 52 -3.10 11.90 -7.14
N ASN A 53 -3.91 11.10 -6.43
CA ASN A 53 -5.22 11.55 -5.94
C ASN A 53 -5.66 10.99 -4.57
N THR A 54 -4.90 10.07 -3.97
CA THR A 54 -5.29 9.40 -2.72
C THR A 54 -4.60 10.10 -1.54
N PRO A 55 -5.34 10.82 -0.67
CA PRO A 55 -4.75 11.48 0.49
C PRO A 55 -4.42 10.45 1.58
N VAL A 56 -3.19 10.48 2.06
CA VAL A 56 -2.68 9.62 3.12
C VAL A 56 -2.25 10.49 4.29
N GLU A 57 -2.97 10.41 5.39
CA GLU A 57 -2.63 11.12 6.62
C GLU A 57 -1.55 10.36 7.37
N VAL A 58 -0.50 11.07 7.76
CA VAL A 58 0.63 10.50 8.46
C VAL A 58 0.49 10.78 9.94
N ILE A 59 0.08 9.77 10.70
CA ILE A 59 -0.25 9.92 12.12
C ILE A 59 1.02 9.85 12.98
N GLU A 60 1.88 8.86 12.73
CA GLU A 60 3.08 8.60 13.53
C GLU A 60 4.22 8.07 12.66
N LEU A 61 5.44 8.51 12.94
CA LEU A 61 6.67 7.85 12.48
C LEU A 61 7.62 7.67 13.67
N VAL A 62 8.00 6.42 13.92
CA VAL A 62 9.09 6.07 14.82
C VAL A 62 10.16 5.40 13.97
N GLU A 63 11.30 6.09 13.84
CA GLU A 63 12.38 5.67 12.96
C GLU A 63 12.78 4.20 13.16
N ASN A 64 12.82 3.45 12.06
CA ASN A 64 13.17 2.03 12.00
C ASN A 64 12.30 1.11 12.87
N LYS A 65 11.11 1.55 13.29
CA LYS A 65 10.22 0.78 14.18
C LYS A 65 8.77 0.76 13.75
N ARG A 66 8.19 1.93 13.45
CA ARG A 66 6.73 2.07 13.31
C ARG A 66 6.36 3.20 12.35
N ILE A 67 5.35 2.97 11.53
CA ILE A 67 4.66 3.99 10.75
C ILE A 67 3.16 3.79 10.97
N VAL A 68 2.44 4.86 11.27
CA VAL A 68 0.97 4.84 11.37
C VAL A 68 0.39 5.80 10.37
N LEU A 69 -0.45 5.28 9.48
CA LEU A 69 -1.15 6.03 8.44
C LEU A 69 -2.66 5.94 8.65
N ARG A 70 -3.38 6.89 8.07
CA ARG A 70 -4.84 6.90 8.05
C ARG A 70 -5.33 7.40 6.70
N TRP A 71 -6.31 6.71 6.11
CA TRP A 71 -6.92 7.12 4.85
C TRP A 71 -8.40 6.76 4.78
N ASP A 72 -9.08 7.28 3.76
CA ASP A 72 -10.51 7.04 3.57
C ASP A 72 -10.78 5.59 3.15
N ALA A 73 -11.76 4.96 3.78
CA ALA A 73 -12.29 3.69 3.30
C ALA A 73 -13.12 3.91 2.04
N GLU A 74 -13.07 2.96 1.10
CA GLU A 74 -13.99 2.97 -0.03
C GLU A 74 -15.39 2.59 0.44
N VAL A 75 -16.32 3.55 0.39
CA VAL A 75 -17.71 3.36 0.82
C VAL A 75 -18.70 3.63 -0.32
N PRO A 76 -19.83 2.90 -0.39
CA PRO A 76 -20.88 3.19 -1.34
C PRO A 76 -21.44 4.61 -1.21
N THR A 77 -21.89 5.19 -2.33
CA THR A 77 -22.54 6.51 -2.33
C THR A 77 -23.75 6.52 -1.40
N GLY A 78 -23.78 7.50 -0.48
CA GLY A 78 -24.85 7.66 0.51
C GLY A 78 -24.53 7.08 1.89
N ASN A 79 -23.45 6.30 2.02
CA ASN A 79 -22.96 5.86 3.33
C ASN A 79 -22.10 6.96 3.98
N THR A 80 -22.04 6.96 5.31
CA THR A 80 -21.17 7.86 6.08
C THR A 80 -19.71 7.54 5.80
N PRO A 81 -18.89 8.49 5.32
CA PRO A 81 -17.46 8.29 5.14
C PRO A 81 -16.78 8.01 6.48
N TYR A 82 -15.82 7.10 6.48
CA TYR A 82 -14.95 6.82 7.61
C TYR A 82 -13.53 6.53 7.12
N LYS A 83 -12.59 6.43 8.05
CA LYS A 83 -11.17 6.21 7.76
C LYS A 83 -10.68 4.94 8.45
N THR A 84 -9.82 4.19 7.77
CA THR A 84 -9.10 3.05 8.34
C THR A 84 -7.73 3.48 8.85
N LEU A 85 -7.20 2.73 9.81
CA LEU A 85 -5.89 2.97 10.42
C LEU A 85 -4.94 1.85 10.01
N ILE A 86 -3.80 2.24 9.44
CA ILE A 86 -2.77 1.32 8.96
C ILE A 86 -1.56 1.45 9.87
N GLU A 87 -1.17 0.35 10.49
CA GLU A 87 0.01 0.25 11.33
C GLU A 87 1.04 -0.65 10.67
N MET A 88 2.20 -0.06 10.33
CA MET A 88 3.36 -0.81 9.86
C MET A 88 4.38 -0.91 10.98
N SER A 89 4.82 -2.13 11.29
CA SER A 89 5.93 -2.38 12.21
C SER A 89 7.13 -3.01 11.51
N PHE A 90 8.32 -2.61 11.93
CA PHE A 90 9.59 -3.03 11.37
C PHE A 90 10.42 -3.66 12.48
N ILE A 91 10.62 -4.97 12.41
CA ILE A 91 11.27 -5.75 13.46
C ILE A 91 12.60 -6.29 12.89
N PRO A 92 13.76 -5.82 13.38
CA PRO A 92 15.04 -6.39 12.97
C PRO A 92 15.14 -7.84 13.44
N LEU A 93 15.76 -8.68 12.62
CA LEU A 93 15.95 -10.11 12.89
C LEU A 93 17.45 -10.42 13.07
N ASP A 94 17.75 -11.49 13.80
CA ASP A 94 19.13 -11.84 14.20
C ASP A 94 20.07 -12.08 13.02
N ASP A 95 19.54 -12.48 11.87
CA ASP A 95 20.29 -12.70 10.63
C ASP A 95 20.48 -11.45 9.76
N GLY A 96 20.16 -10.27 10.31
CA GLY A 96 20.28 -8.98 9.63
C GLY A 96 19.12 -8.62 8.70
N GLY A 97 18.12 -9.51 8.56
CA GLY A 97 16.88 -9.21 7.85
C GLY A 97 15.88 -8.43 8.72
N THR A 98 14.71 -8.17 8.16
CA THR A 98 13.62 -7.43 8.80
C THR A 98 12.29 -8.15 8.58
N LEU A 99 11.50 -8.33 9.64
CA LEU A 99 10.09 -8.67 9.54
C LEU A 99 9.28 -7.38 9.45
N VAL A 100 8.50 -7.25 8.39
CA VAL A 100 7.53 -6.16 8.21
C VAL A 100 6.15 -6.73 8.46
N ASN A 101 5.39 -6.11 9.38
CA ASN A 101 3.97 -6.38 9.54
C ASN A 101 3.18 -5.15 9.15
N ILE A 102 2.06 -5.34 8.46
CA ILE A 102 1.10 -4.30 8.12
C ILE A 102 -0.26 -4.77 8.63
N ALA A 103 -0.82 -4.02 9.57
CA ALA A 103 -2.18 -4.22 10.06
C ALA A 103 -3.06 -3.07 9.59
N GLU A 104 -4.28 -3.36 9.17
CA GLU A 104 -5.28 -2.35 8.87
C GLU A 104 -6.56 -2.62 9.66
N THR A 105 -7.04 -1.58 10.33
CA THR A 105 -8.15 -1.67 11.28
C THR A 105 -9.16 -0.54 11.09
N GLY A 106 -10.32 -0.67 11.74
CA GLY A 106 -11.38 0.34 11.71
C GLY A 106 -12.43 0.09 10.63
N TRP A 107 -12.52 -1.15 10.14
CA TRP A 107 -13.55 -1.57 9.18
C TRP A 107 -14.91 -1.71 9.86
N GLU A 108 -15.96 -1.24 9.17
CA GLU A 108 -17.35 -1.43 9.60
C GLU A 108 -17.81 -2.88 9.35
N SER A 109 -18.85 -3.32 10.07
CA SER A 109 -19.32 -4.73 10.04
C SER A 109 -20.28 -5.04 8.89
N ASP A 110 -20.23 -4.28 7.79
CA ASP A 110 -21.10 -4.46 6.62
C ASP A 110 -20.39 -5.15 5.43
N GLN A 111 -21.17 -5.58 4.44
CA GLN A 111 -20.67 -6.34 3.29
C GLN A 111 -19.78 -5.51 2.36
N ALA A 112 -20.00 -4.19 2.24
CA ALA A 112 -19.15 -3.33 1.43
C ALA A 112 -17.77 -3.19 2.09
N SER A 113 -17.76 -2.96 3.40
CA SER A 113 -16.54 -2.90 4.23
C SER A 113 -15.75 -4.21 4.21
N GLN A 114 -16.44 -5.36 4.24
CA GLN A 114 -15.77 -6.66 4.05
C GLN A 114 -15.07 -6.80 2.69
N LYS A 115 -15.72 -6.37 1.61
CA LYS A 115 -15.13 -6.45 0.27
C LYS A 115 -13.93 -5.50 0.14
N ALA A 116 -14.08 -4.28 0.64
CA ALA A 116 -13.02 -3.28 0.63
C ALA A 116 -11.81 -3.74 1.46
N SER A 117 -12.02 -4.37 2.62
CA SER A 117 -10.91 -4.90 3.44
C SER A 117 -10.15 -6.02 2.75
N TYR A 118 -10.83 -6.88 1.97
CA TYR A 118 -10.15 -7.93 1.18
C TYR A 118 -9.30 -7.35 0.05
N ILE A 119 -9.79 -6.31 -0.64
CA ILE A 119 -9.02 -5.60 -1.66
C ILE A 119 -7.78 -4.94 -1.04
N ASN A 120 -7.92 -4.33 0.15
CA ASN A 120 -6.78 -3.73 0.84
C ASN A 120 -5.80 -4.79 1.36
N CYS A 121 -6.28 -5.92 1.88
CA CYS A 121 -5.45 -7.05 2.30
C CYS A 121 -4.62 -7.61 1.13
N GLU A 122 -5.24 -7.77 -0.05
CA GLU A 122 -4.54 -8.11 -1.29
C GLU A 122 -3.50 -7.05 -1.65
N GLY A 123 -3.87 -5.77 -1.64
CA GLY A 123 -2.99 -4.64 -1.96
C GLY A 123 -1.76 -4.56 -1.06
N TRP A 124 -1.92 -4.75 0.25
CA TRP A 124 -0.81 -4.79 1.20
C TRP A 124 0.08 -6.01 1.02
N THR A 125 -0.49 -7.17 0.72
CA THR A 125 0.29 -8.35 0.38
C THR A 125 1.13 -8.11 -0.88
N GLN A 126 0.53 -7.49 -1.91
CA GLN A 126 1.20 -7.12 -3.15
C GLN A 126 2.34 -6.13 -2.89
N MET A 127 2.10 -5.12 -2.06
CA MET A 127 3.09 -4.13 -1.63
C MET A 127 4.30 -4.81 -1.01
N LEU A 128 4.09 -5.75 -0.08
CA LEU A 128 5.15 -6.49 0.58
C LEU A 128 5.95 -7.36 -0.40
N CYS A 129 5.28 -8.06 -1.32
CA CYS A 129 5.94 -8.83 -2.37
C CYS A 129 6.80 -7.94 -3.28
N SER A 130 6.26 -6.80 -3.71
CA SER A 130 6.95 -5.84 -4.58
C SER A 130 8.14 -5.18 -3.86
N MET A 131 7.98 -4.81 -2.59
CA MET A 131 9.07 -4.29 -1.74
C MET A 131 10.21 -5.30 -1.66
N LYS A 132 9.89 -6.57 -1.34
CA LYS A 132 10.88 -7.64 -1.22
C LYS A 132 11.65 -7.82 -2.52
N ALA A 133 10.94 -7.97 -3.64
CA ALA A 133 11.56 -8.17 -4.95
C ALA A 133 12.46 -6.99 -5.36
N TRP A 134 12.00 -5.77 -5.09
CA TRP A 134 12.75 -4.56 -5.41
C TRP A 134 13.99 -4.39 -4.53
N LEU A 135 13.85 -4.54 -3.21
CA LEU A 135 14.96 -4.38 -2.28
C LEU A 135 16.03 -5.48 -2.44
N GLU A 136 15.62 -6.74 -2.61
CA GLU A 136 16.56 -7.86 -2.65
C GLU A 136 17.19 -8.07 -4.02
N TYR A 137 16.44 -7.83 -5.10
CA TYR A 137 16.85 -8.20 -6.46
C TYR A 137 16.77 -7.05 -7.47
N GLY A 138 16.31 -5.86 -7.08
CA GLY A 138 16.13 -4.74 -8.00
C GLY A 138 14.98 -4.93 -9.00
N ILE A 139 14.08 -5.88 -8.77
CA ILE A 139 12.97 -6.22 -9.67
C ILE A 139 11.73 -5.43 -9.28
N ASN A 140 11.18 -4.65 -10.21
CA ASN A 140 9.88 -4.00 -10.05
C ASN A 140 8.76 -4.95 -10.54
N LEU A 141 8.06 -5.61 -9.61
CA LEU A 141 6.96 -6.53 -9.94
C LEU A 141 5.72 -5.84 -10.52
N ARG A 142 5.57 -4.52 -10.35
CA ARG A 142 4.44 -3.77 -10.93
C ARG A 142 4.66 -3.43 -12.40
N ALA A 143 5.92 -3.42 -12.86
CA ALA A 143 6.24 -3.25 -14.27
C ALA A 143 5.65 -4.39 -15.10
N GLY A 144 4.76 -4.06 -16.04
CA GLY A 144 4.03 -5.05 -16.86
C GLY A 144 2.81 -5.67 -16.18
N TYR A 145 2.67 -5.58 -14.85
CA TYR A 145 1.47 -6.01 -14.14
C TYR A 145 0.35 -4.95 -14.25
N TYR A 146 0.70 -3.67 -14.09
CA TYR A 146 -0.21 -2.52 -14.25
C TYR A 146 0.20 -1.68 -15.45
N GLN A 147 0.01 -2.23 -16.65
CA GLN A 147 0.52 -1.63 -17.89
C GLN A 147 0.03 -0.18 -18.11
N SER A 148 -1.24 0.13 -17.83
CA SER A 148 -1.78 1.49 -17.91
C SER A 148 -1.09 2.45 -16.94
N GLU A 149 -0.94 2.03 -15.68
CA GLU A 149 -0.39 2.89 -14.62
C GLU A 149 1.05 3.28 -14.92
N MET A 150 1.82 2.35 -15.49
CA MET A 150 3.19 2.59 -15.92
C MET A 150 3.29 3.57 -17.11
N LEU A 151 2.19 3.78 -17.85
CA LEU A 151 2.06 4.80 -18.89
C LEU A 151 1.49 6.12 -18.36
N GLY A 152 1.21 6.22 -17.06
CA GLY A 152 0.68 7.43 -16.43
C GLY A 152 -0.84 7.56 -16.53
N GLU A 153 -1.55 6.51 -16.93
CA GLU A 153 -3.00 6.52 -17.14
C GLU A 153 -3.69 5.46 -16.25
N PRO A 154 -4.87 5.73 -15.69
CA PRO A 154 -5.64 4.68 -15.01
C PRO A 154 -6.11 3.60 -16.01
N ALA A 155 -6.25 2.36 -15.52
CA ALA A 155 -6.82 1.29 -16.31
C ALA A 155 -8.29 1.61 -16.61
N SER A 156 -8.68 1.54 -17.89
CA SER A 156 -10.06 1.78 -18.32
C SER A 156 -10.42 0.87 -19.48
N VAL A 157 -11.72 0.66 -19.72
CA VAL A 157 -12.20 -0.08 -20.89
C VAL A 157 -11.78 0.59 -22.20
N ALA A 158 -11.67 1.92 -22.20
CA ALA A 158 -11.18 2.68 -23.35
C ALA A 158 -9.69 2.43 -23.62
N ASN A 159 -8.88 2.31 -22.58
CA ASN A 159 -7.43 2.12 -22.69
C ASN A 159 -7.04 0.64 -22.86
N HIS A 160 -7.86 -0.29 -22.35
CA HIS A 160 -7.60 -1.73 -22.39
C HIS A 160 -8.89 -2.55 -22.63
N PRO A 161 -9.47 -2.49 -23.86
CA PRO A 161 -10.75 -3.14 -24.16
C PRO A 161 -10.71 -4.67 -24.03
N SER A 162 -9.54 -5.31 -24.17
CA SER A 162 -9.38 -6.76 -24.04
C SER A 162 -9.23 -7.27 -22.61
N LEU A 163 -8.87 -6.41 -21.64
CA LEU A 163 -8.60 -6.82 -20.25
C LEU A 163 -9.84 -6.78 -19.35
N LEU A 164 -10.88 -6.03 -19.74
CA LEU A 164 -12.07 -5.77 -18.92
C LEU A 164 -13.37 -6.31 -19.52
N ASN A 165 -13.29 -7.24 -20.48
CA ASN A 165 -14.48 -7.87 -21.04
C ASN A 165 -15.16 -8.75 -19.99
N LYS A 166 -16.23 -8.22 -19.38
CA LYS A 166 -17.01 -8.86 -18.30
C LYS A 166 -17.77 -10.11 -18.74
N GLU A 167 -17.75 -10.46 -20.03
CA GLU A 167 -18.37 -11.69 -20.56
C GLU A 167 -17.57 -12.98 -20.27
N LYS A 168 -16.41 -12.88 -19.60
CA LYS A 168 -15.54 -14.04 -19.33
C LYS A 168 -15.50 -14.55 -17.88
N PHE A 169 -16.34 -14.02 -16.99
CA PHE A 169 -16.50 -14.53 -15.63
C PHE A 169 -17.95 -14.50 -15.18
#